data_AF-A0A451C957-F1
#
_entry.id   AF-A0A451C957-F1
#
_cell.length_a   1.000
_cell.length_b   1.000
_cell.length_c   1.000
_cell.angle_alpha   90.00
_cell.angle_beta   90.00
_cell.angle_gamma   90.00
#
_symmetry.space_group_name_H-M   'P 1'
#
loop_
_entity.id
_entity.type
_entity.pdbx_description
1 polymer ?
#
loop_
_entity_poly.entity_id
_entity_poly.type
_entity_poly.pdbx_seq_one_letter_code
_entity_poly.pdbx_strand_id
1 'polypeptide(L)'
;KKLLDTFGAQVSSDHERYPADVKCLGFLYLYVGRYPRNNASRNTQAMHGIGNITPAMMRDGLENLEMTQEKYIAAGLPGFSVPFKVSCENHAAPGLGAIQQWDAKKKQWKLVSAFIASDREVVDPLIAEDSMAYAAEAGISADNCKK
;
A
#
# COMPACT_ATOMS: atom_id res chain seq x y z
N LYS A 1 9.72 -16.76 -4.76
CA LYS A 1 9.55 -17.28 -6.14
C LYS A 1 8.19 -17.97 -6.26
N LYS A 2 7.97 -19.13 -5.62
CA LYS A 2 6.68 -19.87 -5.61
C LYS A 2 5.40 -19.02 -5.41
N LEU A 3 5.36 -18.13 -4.41
CA LEU A 3 4.19 -17.27 -4.19
C LEU A 3 3.93 -16.31 -5.38
N LEU A 4 4.99 -15.74 -5.95
CA LEU A 4 4.91 -14.84 -7.10
C LEU A 4 4.45 -15.58 -8.37
N ASP A 5 4.86 -16.84 -8.49
CA ASP A 5 4.52 -17.69 -9.64
C ASP A 5 3.06 -18.15 -9.57
N THR A 6 2.56 -18.51 -8.38
CA THR A 6 1.16 -18.92 -8.16
C THR A 6 0.18 -17.75 -8.33
N PHE A 7 0.51 -16.56 -7.83
CA PHE A 7 -0.33 -15.37 -8.04
C PHE A 7 -0.25 -14.83 -9.47
N GLY A 8 0.92 -14.93 -10.11
CA GLY A 8 1.07 -14.62 -11.54
C GLY A 8 0.17 -15.49 -12.42
N ALA A 9 0.03 -16.78 -12.08
CA ALA A 9 -0.88 -17.69 -12.77
C ALA A 9 -2.37 -17.31 -12.60
N GLN A 10 -2.79 -16.87 -11.42
CA GLN A 10 -4.16 -16.42 -11.18
C GLN A 10 -4.50 -15.16 -12.00
N VAL A 11 -3.63 -14.14 -11.97
CA VAL A 11 -3.82 -12.90 -12.74
C VAL A 11 -3.81 -13.15 -14.25
N SER A 12 -3.04 -14.12 -14.74
CA SER A 12 -3.02 -14.52 -16.15
C SER A 12 -4.30 -15.24 -16.57
N SER A 13 -4.88 -16.09 -15.71
CA SER A 13 -6.14 -16.78 -16.00
C SER A 13 -7.32 -15.81 -16.07
N ASP A 14 -7.32 -14.78 -15.21
CA ASP A 14 -8.36 -13.74 -15.22
C ASP A 14 -8.23 -12.82 -16.47
N HIS A 15 -7.04 -12.78 -17.11
CA HIS A 15 -6.80 -11.95 -18.30
C HIS A 15 -7.53 -12.44 -19.54
N GLU A 16 -7.64 -13.76 -19.68
CA GLU A 16 -8.41 -14.38 -20.75
C GLU A 16 -9.92 -14.16 -20.60
N ARG A 17 -10.40 -13.94 -19.36
CA ARG A 17 -11.83 -13.80 -19.05
C ARG A 17 -12.32 -12.35 -19.00
N TYR A 18 -11.48 -11.42 -18.52
CA TYR A 18 -11.82 -9.99 -18.37
C TYR A 18 -10.63 -9.08 -18.73
N PRO A 19 -10.35 -8.86 -20.03
CA PRO A 19 -9.16 -8.14 -20.49
C PRO A 19 -9.09 -6.65 -20.05
N ALA A 20 -10.23 -6.06 -19.67
CA ALA A 20 -10.32 -4.71 -19.11
C ALA A 20 -9.98 -4.63 -17.61
N ASP A 21 -10.19 -5.71 -16.87
CA ASP A 21 -10.09 -5.77 -15.41
C ASP A 21 -8.65 -6.06 -14.95
N VAL A 22 -8.00 -7.03 -15.59
CA VAL A 22 -6.63 -7.45 -15.25
C VAL A 22 -5.53 -6.42 -15.51
N LYS A 23 -5.72 -5.51 -16.47
CA LYS A 23 -4.77 -4.39 -16.64
C LYS A 23 -4.83 -3.48 -15.43
N CYS A 24 -6.02 -3.26 -14.88
CA CYS A 24 -6.20 -2.51 -13.64
C CYS A 24 -5.68 -3.30 -12.42
N LEU A 25 -6.01 -4.58 -12.28
CA LEU A 25 -5.55 -5.40 -11.15
C LEU A 25 -4.02 -5.56 -11.14
N GLY A 26 -3.41 -5.77 -12.31
CA GLY A 26 -1.96 -5.84 -12.46
C GLY A 26 -1.28 -4.49 -12.14
N PHE A 27 -1.84 -3.38 -12.61
CA PHE A 27 -1.35 -2.04 -12.30
C PHE A 27 -1.51 -1.72 -10.79
N LEU A 28 -2.67 -2.01 -10.21
CA LEU A 28 -2.95 -1.80 -8.79
C LEU A 28 -1.98 -2.60 -7.91
N TYR A 29 -1.76 -3.88 -8.22
CA TYR A 29 -0.83 -4.73 -7.47
C TYR A 29 0.62 -4.24 -7.55
N LEU A 30 1.10 -3.91 -8.76
CA LEU A 30 2.47 -3.46 -8.98
C LEU A 30 2.73 -2.10 -8.34
N TYR A 31 1.78 -1.18 -8.42
CA TYR A 31 2.03 0.21 -8.09
C TYR A 31 1.50 0.65 -6.72
N VAL A 32 0.39 0.07 -6.22
CA VAL A 32 -0.10 0.33 -4.85
C VAL A 32 0.59 -0.60 -3.85
N GLY A 33 0.83 -1.86 -4.24
CA GLY A 33 1.44 -2.84 -3.33
C GLY A 33 2.96 -2.91 -3.44
N ARG A 34 3.48 -3.27 -4.62
CA ARG A 34 4.89 -3.62 -4.78
C ARG A 34 5.82 -2.41 -4.75
N TYR A 35 5.44 -1.30 -5.37
CA TYR A 35 6.34 -0.14 -5.46
C TYR A 35 6.66 0.50 -4.10
N PRO A 36 5.69 0.74 -3.19
CA PRO A 36 6.00 1.22 -1.84
C PRO A 36 6.82 0.21 -1.02
N ARG A 37 6.52 -1.10 -1.13
CA ARG A 37 7.31 -2.15 -0.46
C ARG A 37 8.77 -2.18 -0.93
N ASN A 38 9.02 -2.03 -2.23
CA ASN A 38 10.39 -1.98 -2.75
C ASN A 38 11.15 -0.74 -2.24
N ASN A 39 10.46 0.39 -2.06
CA ASN A 39 11.05 1.58 -1.43
C ASN A 39 11.37 1.33 0.04
N ALA A 40 10.44 0.73 0.80
CA ALA A 40 10.68 0.35 2.19
C ALA A 40 11.86 -0.63 2.33
N SER A 41 11.98 -1.64 1.46
CA SER A 41 13.12 -2.57 1.49
C SER A 41 14.45 -1.86 1.21
N ARG A 42 14.50 -0.94 0.24
CA ARG A 42 15.71 -0.15 -0.04
C ARG A 42 16.08 0.75 1.13
N ASN A 43 15.10 1.42 1.74
CA ASN A 43 15.32 2.21 2.95
C ASN A 43 15.86 1.33 4.07
N THR A 44 15.26 0.16 4.29
CA THR A 44 15.71 -0.81 5.31
C THR A 44 17.16 -1.23 5.08
N GLN A 45 17.51 -1.61 3.85
CA GLN A 45 18.87 -2.00 3.50
C GLN A 45 19.87 -0.87 3.78
N ALA A 46 19.51 0.38 3.49
CA ALA A 46 20.31 1.55 3.80
C ALA A 46 20.41 1.81 5.32
N MET A 47 19.30 1.70 6.05
CA MET A 47 19.24 1.92 7.50
C MET A 47 20.08 0.91 8.29
N HIS A 48 20.06 -0.36 7.88
CA HIS A 48 20.76 -1.44 8.59
C HIS A 48 22.10 -1.83 7.97
N GLY A 49 22.44 -1.32 6.78
CA GLY A 49 23.69 -1.62 6.08
C GLY A 49 23.82 -3.09 5.62
N ILE A 50 22.70 -3.81 5.49
CA ILE A 50 22.70 -5.23 5.08
C ILE A 50 21.78 -5.46 3.88
N GLY A 51 22.21 -6.33 2.95
CA GLY A 51 21.42 -6.69 1.78
C GLY A 51 20.26 -7.64 2.11
N ASN A 52 20.52 -8.66 2.94
CA ASN A 52 19.52 -9.63 3.37
C ASN A 52 18.85 -9.16 4.67
N ILE A 53 17.77 -8.40 4.53
CA ILE A 53 16.99 -7.85 5.64
C ILE A 53 16.11 -8.93 6.30
N THR A 54 15.92 -8.82 7.61
CA THR A 54 14.97 -9.67 8.36
C THR A 54 13.55 -9.09 8.33
N PRO A 55 12.51 -9.85 8.71
CA PRO A 55 11.15 -9.31 8.82
C PRO A 55 11.04 -8.13 9.80
N ALA A 56 11.77 -8.17 10.92
CA ALA A 56 11.78 -7.08 11.91
C ALA A 56 12.39 -5.79 11.32
N MET A 57 13.49 -5.92 10.56
CA MET A 57 14.10 -4.78 9.88
C MET A 57 13.17 -4.23 8.79
N MET A 58 12.49 -5.10 8.04
CA MET A 58 11.52 -4.65 7.03
C MET A 58 10.38 -3.83 7.65
N ARG A 59 9.94 -4.19 8.86
CA ARG A 59 8.99 -3.37 9.61
C ARG A 59 9.57 -1.99 9.91
N ASP A 60 10.82 -1.88 10.37
CA ASP A 60 11.47 -0.59 10.63
C ASP A 60 11.49 0.31 9.37
N GLY A 61 11.76 -0.27 8.19
CA GLY A 61 11.70 0.48 6.93
C GLY A 61 10.30 0.82 6.43
N LEU A 62 9.28 0.03 6.79
CA LEU A 62 7.87 0.36 6.52
C LEU A 62 7.38 1.48 7.45
N GLU A 63 7.73 1.44 8.72
CA GLU A 63 7.44 2.48 9.73
C GLU A 63 8.19 3.80 9.44
N ASN A 64 9.15 3.80 8.52
CA ASN A 64 9.85 4.99 8.02
C ASN A 64 9.63 5.23 6.52
N LEU A 65 8.58 4.63 5.95
CA LEU A 65 8.27 4.78 4.53
C LEU A 65 7.67 6.15 4.25
N GLU A 66 8.27 6.85 3.29
CA GLU A 66 7.76 8.09 2.74
C GLU A 66 7.66 7.97 1.21
N MET A 67 6.47 8.21 0.68
CA MET A 67 6.18 8.24 -0.75
C MET A 67 5.85 9.67 -1.15
N THR A 68 6.73 10.29 -1.93
CA THR A 68 6.54 11.65 -2.43
C THR A 68 6.12 11.65 -3.90
N GLN A 69 5.62 12.79 -4.39
CA GLN A 69 5.25 12.92 -5.80
C GLN A 69 6.46 12.73 -6.73
N GLU A 70 7.65 13.13 -6.28
CA GLU A 70 8.92 12.95 -7.01
C GLU A 70 9.25 11.47 -7.17
N LYS A 71 9.02 10.64 -6.14
CA LYS A 71 9.22 9.19 -6.23
C LYS A 71 8.27 8.59 -7.27
N TYR A 72 7.01 8.99 -7.24
CA TYR A 72 6.04 8.56 -8.25
C TYR A 72 6.41 8.99 -9.66
N ILE A 73 6.83 10.25 -9.86
CA ILE A 73 7.30 10.76 -11.17
C ILE A 73 8.52 9.96 -11.64
N ALA A 74 9.52 9.74 -10.78
CA ALA A 74 10.71 8.96 -11.11
C ALA A 74 10.40 7.49 -11.47
N ALA A 75 9.28 6.97 -10.97
CA ALA A 75 8.77 5.64 -11.33
C ALA A 75 7.85 5.62 -12.55
N GLY A 76 7.64 6.77 -13.22
CA GLY A 76 6.76 6.88 -14.39
C GLY A 76 5.26 6.91 -14.03
N LEU A 77 4.92 7.36 -12.82
CA LEU A 77 3.57 7.31 -12.25
C LEU A 77 3.06 8.69 -11.77
N PRO A 78 3.17 9.76 -12.56
CA PRO A 78 2.67 11.07 -12.14
C PRO A 78 1.17 11.00 -11.81
N GLY A 79 0.77 11.55 -10.66
CA GLY A 79 -0.63 11.60 -10.22
C GLY A 79 -1.29 10.25 -9.90
N PHE A 80 -0.52 9.16 -9.81
CA PHE A 80 -1.09 7.83 -9.56
C PHE A 80 -1.70 7.67 -8.17
N SER A 81 -1.04 8.23 -7.15
CA SER A 81 -1.48 8.21 -5.75
C SER A 81 -1.11 9.53 -5.10
N VAL A 82 -1.71 9.81 -3.95
CA VAL A 82 -1.30 10.92 -3.10
C VAL A 82 0.01 10.61 -2.38
N PRO A 83 0.84 11.63 -2.10
CA PRO A 83 1.98 11.48 -1.19
C PRO A 83 1.54 11.01 0.19
N PHE A 84 2.36 10.18 0.84
CA PHE A 84 2.09 9.72 2.20
C PHE A 84 3.37 9.41 2.95
N LYS A 85 3.27 9.44 4.28
CA LYS A 85 4.31 9.00 5.19
C LYS A 85 3.69 8.08 6.24
N VAL A 86 4.38 6.99 6.52
CA VAL A 86 4.01 6.01 7.54
C VAL A 86 4.84 6.29 8.81
N SER A 87 4.29 5.99 9.97
CA SER A 87 5.00 5.96 11.26
C SER A 87 4.65 4.68 12.01
N CYS A 88 5.27 4.42 13.17
CA CYS A 88 4.86 3.30 14.01
C CYS A 88 3.41 3.47 14.53
N GLU A 89 3.03 4.68 14.91
CA GLU A 89 1.69 4.99 15.41
C GLU A 89 0.63 4.90 14.30
N ASN A 90 1.04 5.13 13.05
CA ASN A 90 0.15 5.06 11.91
C ASN A 90 0.77 4.24 10.77
N HIS A 91 0.44 2.95 10.76
CA HIS A 91 0.80 2.00 9.71
C HIS A 91 0.02 2.20 8.39
N ALA A 92 -0.89 3.18 8.33
CA ALA A 92 -1.71 3.46 7.16
C ALA A 92 -1.24 4.73 6.41
N ALA A 93 -1.60 4.78 5.12
CA ALA A 93 -1.58 6.01 4.33
C ALA A 93 -2.77 6.92 4.77
N PRO A 94 -2.93 8.16 4.26
CA PRO A 94 -3.95 9.11 4.72
C PRO A 94 -5.41 8.71 4.43
N GLY A 95 -5.68 7.47 4.00
CA GLY A 95 -7.04 6.96 3.79
C GLY A 95 -7.82 7.68 2.69
N LEU A 96 -7.11 8.28 1.72
CA LEU A 96 -7.73 8.98 0.60
C LEU A 96 -8.13 7.99 -0.51
N GLY A 97 -9.41 8.03 -0.90
CA GLY A 97 -9.95 7.25 -2.01
C GLY A 97 -10.30 8.13 -3.19
N ALA A 98 -10.35 7.56 -4.40
CA ALA A 98 -10.86 8.28 -5.57
C ALA A 98 -11.70 7.35 -6.43
N ILE A 99 -12.66 7.93 -7.15
CA ILE A 99 -13.60 7.22 -8.00
C ILE A 99 -13.06 7.21 -9.42
N GLN A 100 -12.88 6.00 -9.96
CA GLN A 100 -12.57 5.78 -11.36
C GLN A 100 -13.78 5.16 -12.05
N GLN A 101 -14.07 5.63 -13.26
CA GLN A 101 -15.16 5.12 -14.09
C GLN A 101 -14.60 4.47 -15.35
N TRP A 102 -15.14 3.31 -15.70
CA TRP A 102 -14.82 2.60 -16.93
C TRP A 102 -15.58 3.21 -18.12
N ASP A 103 -14.85 3.67 -19.14
CA ASP A 103 -15.40 4.00 -20.46
C ASP A 103 -15.27 2.78 -21.38
N ALA A 104 -16.38 2.08 -21.60
CA ALA A 104 -16.41 0.88 -22.44
C ALA A 104 -16.13 1.15 -23.93
N LYS A 105 -16.44 2.36 -24.43
CA LYS A 105 -16.19 2.73 -25.83
C LYS A 105 -14.70 2.95 -26.07
N LYS A 106 -14.05 3.65 -25.14
CA LYS A 106 -12.61 3.92 -25.19
C LYS A 106 -11.76 2.80 -24.61
N LYS A 107 -12.40 1.85 -23.92
CA LYS A 107 -11.76 0.75 -23.18
C LYS A 107 -10.70 1.29 -22.21
N GLN A 108 -11.05 2.34 -21.47
CA GLN A 108 -10.14 3.06 -20.58
C GLN A 108 -10.83 3.38 -19.25
N TRP A 109 -10.06 3.33 -18.18
CA TRP A 109 -10.45 3.90 -16.88
C TRP A 109 -10.14 5.39 -16.87
N LYS A 110 -11.06 6.17 -16.30
CA LYS A 110 -10.89 7.61 -16.11
C LYS A 110 -11.17 7.96 -14.66
N LEU A 111 -10.30 8.77 -14.07
CA LEU A 111 -10.58 9.40 -12.78
C LEU A 111 -11.70 10.42 -12.93
N VAL A 112 -12.79 10.25 -12.18
CA VAL A 112 -13.99 11.10 -12.26
C VAL A 112 -14.24 11.91 -10.99
N SER A 113 -13.38 11.74 -9.98
CA SER A 113 -13.39 12.54 -8.75
C SER A 113 -11.99 13.03 -8.40
N ALA A 114 -11.92 14.02 -7.51
CA ALA A 114 -10.69 14.24 -6.72
C ALA A 114 -10.48 13.07 -5.73
N PHE A 115 -9.34 13.06 -5.05
CA PHE A 115 -9.17 12.24 -3.86
C PHE A 115 -10.04 12.77 -2.73
N ILE A 116 -10.76 11.87 -2.07
CA ILE A 116 -11.74 12.14 -1.02
C ILE A 116 -11.21 11.52 0.27
N ALA A 117 -11.24 12.30 1.35
CA ALA A 117 -10.83 11.82 2.66
C ALA A 117 -11.92 10.96 3.30
N SER A 118 -11.48 9.95 4.04
CA SER A 118 -12.33 9.21 4.96
C SER A 118 -12.64 10.08 6.18
N ASP A 119 -13.78 9.85 6.83
CA ASP A 119 -14.15 10.54 8.07
C ASP A 119 -13.34 10.01 9.25
N ARG A 120 -12.14 10.58 9.44
CA ARG A 120 -11.17 10.12 10.45
C ARG A 120 -11.65 10.34 11.87
N GLU A 121 -12.48 11.36 12.12
CA GLU A 121 -13.07 11.62 13.43
C GLU A 121 -13.98 10.47 13.89
N VAL A 122 -14.60 9.76 12.94
CA VAL A 122 -15.41 8.58 13.19
C VAL A 122 -14.58 7.29 13.18
N VAL A 123 -13.67 7.15 12.22
CA VAL A 123 -12.94 5.89 12.00
C VAL A 123 -11.81 5.69 13.01
N ASP A 124 -11.14 6.75 13.47
CA ASP A 124 -9.95 6.62 14.33
C ASP A 124 -10.27 6.11 15.74
N PRO A 125 -11.38 6.53 16.39
CA PRO A 125 -11.82 5.91 17.64
C PRO A 125 -12.10 4.41 17.49
N LEU A 126 -12.71 3.99 16.37
CA LEU A 126 -13.01 2.57 16.11
C LEU A 126 -11.73 1.75 15.90
N ILE A 127 -10.76 2.29 15.15
CA ILE A 127 -9.44 1.66 14.98
C ILE A 127 -8.77 1.48 16.35
N ALA A 128 -8.80 2.50 17.20
CA ALA A 128 -8.18 2.43 18.52
C ALA A 128 -8.87 1.39 19.41
N GLU A 129 -10.20 1.38 19.46
CA GLU A 129 -10.99 0.41 20.23
C GLU A 129 -10.70 -1.03 19.80
N ASP A 130 -10.82 -1.33 18.50
CA ASP A 130 -10.60 -2.68 17.97
C ASP A 130 -9.15 -3.13 18.14
N SER A 131 -8.18 -2.23 17.93
CA SER A 131 -6.76 -2.56 18.10
C SER A 131 -6.42 -2.89 19.56
N MET A 132 -7.00 -2.14 20.51
CA MET A 132 -6.80 -2.39 21.94
C MET A 132 -7.51 -3.67 22.41
N ALA A 133 -8.70 -3.93 21.91
CA ALA A 133 -9.43 -5.17 22.18
C ALA A 133 -8.64 -6.39 21.70
N TYR A 134 -8.14 -6.36 20.46
CA TYR A 134 -7.30 -7.42 19.92
C TYR A 134 -5.99 -7.59 20.71
N ALA A 135 -5.34 -6.49 21.09
CA ALA A 135 -4.12 -6.55 21.89
C ALA A 135 -4.35 -7.25 23.24
N ALA A 136 -5.49 -6.97 23.90
CA ALA A 136 -5.85 -7.63 25.15
C ALA A 136 -6.13 -9.13 24.95
N GLU A 137 -6.89 -9.50 23.92
CA GLU A 137 -7.19 -10.91 23.60
C GLU A 137 -5.93 -11.71 23.28
N ALA A 138 -5.04 -11.14 22.48
CA ALA A 138 -3.81 -11.79 22.02
C ALA A 138 -2.64 -11.68 23.02
N GLY A 139 -2.81 -10.98 24.15
CA GLY A 139 -1.74 -10.75 25.12
C GLY A 139 -0.57 -9.90 24.58
N ILE A 140 -0.86 -8.96 23.69
CA ILE A 140 0.12 -8.07 23.05
C ILE A 140 0.20 -6.74 23.82
N SER A 141 1.41 -6.26 24.09
CA SER A 141 1.62 -4.92 24.66
C SER A 141 1.30 -3.83 23.63
N ALA A 142 0.61 -2.76 24.04
CA ALA A 142 0.27 -1.62 23.18
C ALA A 142 1.41 -0.58 23.03
N ASP A 143 2.50 -0.69 23.81
CA ASP A 143 3.57 0.33 23.89
C ASP A 143 4.71 0.13 22.86
N ASN A 144 4.50 -0.65 21.81
CA ASN A 144 5.59 -1.11 20.92
C ASN A 144 6.24 -0.02 20.04
N CYS A 145 5.71 1.21 20.05
CA CYS A 145 6.26 2.35 19.31
C CYS A 145 7.27 3.19 20.10
N LYS A 146 7.36 2.98 21.43
CA LYS A 146 8.41 3.59 22.26
C LYS A 146 9.69 2.75 22.12
N LYS A 147 10.41 2.92 21.00
CA LYS A 147 11.73 2.31 20.77
C LYS A 147 12.85 3.21 21.30
#